data_AF-A0A1I4SVD2-F1
#
_entry.id   AF-A0A1I4SVD2-F1
#
_cell.length_a   1.000
_cell.length_b   1.000
_cell.length_c   1.000
_cell.angle_alpha   90.00
_cell.angle_beta   90.00
_cell.angle_gamma   90.00
#
_symmetry.space_group_name_H-M   'P 1'
#
loop_
_entity.id
_entity.type
_entity.pdbx_description
1 polymer ?
#
loop_
_entity_poly.entity_id
_entity_poly.type
_entity_poly.pdbx_seq_one_letter_code
_entity_poly.pdbx_strand_id
1 'polypeptide(L)'
;MSDWITYYEDNKLSALKRIKNMALSPGYRKELSCWVNKYLDPFSVARTISIERKESLDPYSRIRMEAERDLEFTLLTATGKDRNSSDIILFESNLLLLFNLMLKHIRAA
;
A
#
# COMPACT_ATOMS: atom_id res chain seq x y z
N MET A 1 -1.74 -16.96 15.50
CA MET A 1 -1.52 -15.74 14.70
C MET A 1 -2.83 -15.54 13.94
N SER A 2 -3.50 -14.38 14.04
CA SER A 2 -4.85 -14.25 13.46
C SER A 2 -4.83 -14.47 11.95
N ASP A 3 -5.76 -15.27 11.43
CA ASP A 3 -5.81 -15.71 10.01
C ASP A 3 -5.74 -14.55 9.00
N TRP A 4 -6.26 -13.38 9.38
CA TRP A 4 -6.22 -12.18 8.55
C TRP A 4 -4.81 -11.57 8.41
N ILE A 5 -3.93 -11.71 9.41
CA ILE A 5 -2.55 -11.19 9.36
C ILE A 5 -1.76 -11.94 8.29
N THR A 6 -1.82 -13.28 8.33
CA THR A 6 -1.18 -14.15 7.34
C THR A 6 -1.70 -13.86 5.94
N TYR A 7 -3.01 -13.62 5.78
CA TYR A 7 -3.59 -13.21 4.50
C TYR A 7 -2.95 -11.93 3.94
N TYR A 8 -2.74 -10.88 4.74
CA TYR A 8 -2.13 -9.65 4.25
C TYR A 8 -0.62 -9.78 4.01
N GLU A 9 0.08 -10.60 4.79
CA GLU A 9 1.49 -10.94 4.54
C GLU A 9 1.66 -11.67 3.20
N ASP A 10 0.82 -12.66 2.90
CA ASP A 10 0.82 -13.38 1.63
C ASP A 10 0.51 -12.45 0.44
N ASN A 11 -0.45 -11.53 0.62
CA ASN A 11 -0.77 -10.53 -0.40
C ASN A 11 0.38 -9.53 -0.61
N LYS A 12 1.07 -9.11 0.46
CA LYS A 12 2.27 -8.27 0.39
C LYS A 12 3.37 -8.97 -0.42
N LEU A 13 3.67 -10.23 -0.12
CA LEU A 13 4.67 -11.02 -0.85
C LEU A 13 4.28 -11.19 -2.34
N SER A 14 3.00 -11.46 -2.60
CA SER A 14 2.46 -11.58 -3.95
C SER A 14 2.57 -10.27 -4.73
N ALA A 15 2.28 -9.13 -4.10
CA ALA A 15 2.43 -7.80 -4.69
C ALA A 15 3.90 -7.50 -5.03
N LEU A 16 4.83 -7.76 -4.12
CA LEU A 16 6.27 -7.57 -4.35
C LEU A 16 6.78 -8.44 -5.51
N LYS A 17 6.35 -9.71 -5.57
CA LYS A 17 6.68 -10.61 -6.67
C LYS A 17 6.14 -10.10 -8.01
N ARG A 18 4.92 -9.56 -8.02
CA ARG A 18 4.31 -8.96 -9.22
C ARG A 18 5.07 -7.72 -9.68
N ILE A 19 5.41 -6.80 -8.77
CA ILE A 19 6.23 -5.61 -9.06
C ILE A 19 7.58 -5.99 -9.69
N LYS A 20 8.23 -7.05 -9.17
CA LYS A 20 9.50 -7.55 -9.71
C LYS A 20 9.36 -8.07 -11.15
N ASN A 21 8.23 -8.69 -11.48
CA ASN A 21 7.97 -9.28 -12.79
C ASN A 21 7.39 -8.28 -13.81
N MET A 22 6.91 -7.12 -13.37
CA MET A 22 6.44 -6.06 -14.26
C MET A 22 7.59 -5.32 -14.92
N ALA A 23 7.35 -4.90 -16.17
CA ALA A 23 8.27 -4.10 -16.97
C ALA A 23 8.22 -2.60 -16.57
N LEU A 24 8.41 -2.34 -15.28
CA LEU A 24 8.45 -1.00 -14.68
C LEU A 24 9.83 -0.38 -14.84
N SER A 25 9.87 0.95 -14.93
CA SER A 25 11.12 1.68 -14.75
C SER A 25 11.75 1.42 -13.37
N PRO A 26 13.09 1.42 -13.24
CA PRO A 26 13.75 1.08 -11.97
C PRO A 26 13.35 1.97 -10.79
N GLY A 27 13.17 3.28 -11.02
CA GLY A 27 12.74 4.24 -10.00
C GLY A 27 11.34 3.93 -9.50
N TYR A 28 10.39 3.78 -10.41
CA TYR A 28 9.01 3.48 -10.07
C TYR A 28 8.82 2.10 -9.41
N ARG A 29 9.56 1.08 -9.86
CA ARG A 29 9.61 -0.23 -9.19
C ARG A 29 10.02 -0.09 -7.72
N LYS A 30 11.04 0.73 -7.45
CA LYS A 30 11.54 0.95 -6.09
C LYS A 30 10.47 1.63 -5.24
N GLU A 31 9.88 2.72 -5.73
CA GLU A 31 8.86 3.46 -4.99
C GLU A 31 7.60 2.62 -4.72
N LEU A 32 7.11 1.85 -5.70
CA LEU A 32 6.00 0.92 -5.48
C LEU A 32 6.34 -0.17 -4.45
N SER A 33 7.57 -0.69 -4.47
CA SER A 33 8.01 -1.67 -3.47
C SER A 33 8.09 -1.06 -2.07
N CYS A 34 8.54 0.20 -1.96
CA CYS A 34 8.54 0.95 -0.71
C CYS A 34 7.11 1.14 -0.19
N TRP A 35 6.19 1.55 -1.06
CA TRP A 35 4.77 1.72 -0.72
C TRP A 35 4.17 0.42 -0.18
N VAL A 36 4.36 -0.70 -0.88
CA VAL A 36 3.87 -2.02 -0.44
C VAL A 36 4.45 -2.41 0.91
N ASN A 37 5.74 -2.18 1.14
CA ASN A 37 6.36 -2.51 2.42
C ASN A 37 5.84 -1.64 3.57
N LYS A 38 5.54 -0.36 3.31
CA LYS A 38 5.04 0.61 4.30
C LYS A 38 3.58 0.36 4.65
N TYR A 39 2.72 0.10 3.66
CA TYR A 39 1.27 0.13 3.82
C TYR A 39 0.58 -1.24 3.77
N LEU A 40 1.18 -2.30 3.24
CA LEU A 40 0.62 -3.67 3.30
C LEU A 40 1.23 -4.52 4.41
N ASP A 41 1.73 -3.88 5.47
CA ASP A 41 2.16 -4.54 6.70
C ASP A 41 1.17 -4.23 7.83
N PRO A 42 0.35 -5.22 8.25
CA PRO A 42 -0.62 -5.05 9.32
C PRO A 42 -0.04 -4.53 10.62
N PHE A 43 1.15 -5.01 11.01
CA PHE A 43 1.79 -4.64 12.27
C PHE A 43 2.28 -3.20 12.24
N SER A 44 2.92 -2.81 11.14
CA SER A 44 3.39 -1.44 10.95
C SER A 44 2.22 -0.45 10.93
N VAL A 45 1.15 -0.76 10.19
CA VAL A 45 -0.03 0.11 10.11
C VAL A 45 -0.77 0.20 11.45
N ALA A 46 -0.96 -0.90 12.17
CA ALA A 46 -1.58 -0.90 13.50
C ALA A 46 -0.77 -0.08 14.52
N ARG A 47 0.57 -0.17 14.45
CA ARG A 47 1.47 0.64 15.27
C ARG A 47 1.32 2.13 14.95
N THR A 48 1.34 2.51 13.67
CA THR A 48 1.16 3.91 13.25
C THR A 48 -0.18 4.47 13.71
N ILE A 49 -1.28 3.72 13.55
CA ILE A 49 -2.61 4.12 14.06
C ILE A 49 -2.56 4.36 15.57
N SER A 50 -1.91 3.47 16.32
CA SER A 50 -1.82 3.59 17.79
C SER A 50 -1.04 4.82 18.25
N ILE A 51 -0.05 5.26 17.47
CA ILE A 51 0.69 6.50 17.69
C ILE A 51 -0.18 7.71 17.35
N GLU A 52 -0.75 7.73 16.14
CA GLU A 52 -1.60 8.82 15.62
C GLU A 52 -2.88 9.04 16.45
N ARG A 53 -3.43 8.01 17.09
CA ARG A 53 -4.55 8.14 18.05
C ARG A 53 -4.26 9.10 19.20
N LYS A 54 -3.00 9.35 19.54
CA LYS A 54 -2.60 10.29 20.58
C LYS A 54 -2.66 11.75 20.11
N GLU A 55 -2.63 11.97 18.80
CA GLU A 55 -2.47 13.30 18.18
C GLU A 55 -3.68 13.72 17.32
N SER A 56 -4.52 12.76 16.88
CA SER A 56 -5.64 12.99 15.97
C SER A 56 -6.93 12.31 16.43
N LEU A 57 -8.06 12.99 16.20
CA LEU A 57 -9.41 12.45 16.42
C LEU A 57 -9.81 11.38 15.38
N ASP A 58 -9.20 11.39 14.19
CA ASP A 58 -9.43 10.38 13.14
C ASP A 58 -8.11 9.94 12.47
N PRO A 59 -7.36 9.02 13.12
CA PRO A 59 -6.09 8.52 12.59
C PRO A 59 -6.28 7.65 11.34
N TYR A 60 -7.45 7.01 11.18
CA TYR A 60 -7.71 6.12 10.05
C TYR A 60 -7.84 6.90 8.74
N SER A 61 -8.60 8.00 8.75
CA SER A 61 -8.73 8.87 7.57
C SER A 61 -7.39 9.51 7.20
N ARG A 62 -6.60 9.94 8.19
CA ARG A 62 -5.27 10.52 7.96
C ARG A 62 -4.31 9.53 7.29
N ILE A 63 -4.21 8.31 7.83
CA ILE A 63 -3.33 7.27 7.28
C ILE A 63 -3.81 6.83 5.90
N ARG A 64 -5.13 6.82 5.65
CA ARG A 64 -5.66 6.57 4.31
C ARG A 64 -5.22 7.65 3.32
N MET A 65 -5.41 8.92 3.65
CA MET A 65 -5.00 10.04 2.79
C MET A 65 -3.48 10.03 2.54
N GLU A 66 -2.68 9.69 3.54
CA GLU A 66 -1.23 9.56 3.38
C GLU A 66 -0.89 8.44 2.41
N ALA A 67 -1.50 7.26 2.54
CA ALA A 67 -1.25 6.14 1.64
C ALA A 67 -1.65 6.43 0.18
N GLU A 68 -2.80 7.10 -0.02
CA GLU A 68 -3.26 7.53 -1.35
C GLU A 68 -2.30 8.54 -1.98
N ARG A 69 -1.88 9.55 -1.20
CA ARG A 69 -0.94 10.57 -1.65
C ARG A 69 0.45 10.01 -1.95
N ASP A 70 0.96 9.13 -1.09
CA ASP A 70 2.25 8.48 -1.30
C ASP A 70 2.21 7.62 -2.57
N LEU A 71 1.09 6.95 -2.86
CA LEU A 71 0.95 6.19 -4.10
C LEU A 71 0.96 7.11 -5.32
N GLU A 72 0.22 8.23 -5.27
CA GLU A 72 0.22 9.24 -6.33
C GLU A 72 1.64 9.81 -6.55
N PHE A 73 2.40 10.07 -5.49
CA PHE A 73 3.78 10.55 -5.61
C PHE A 73 4.73 9.54 -6.25
N THR A 74 4.47 8.23 -6.14
CA THR A 74 5.29 7.24 -6.86
C THR A 74 5.25 7.46 -8.37
N LEU A 75 4.14 8.00 -8.91
CA LEU A 75 4.00 8.33 -10.32
C LEU A 75 5.01 9.38 -10.80
N LEU A 76 5.57 10.22 -9.92
CA LEU A 76 6.62 11.17 -10.30
C LEU A 76 7.87 10.47 -10.82
N THR A 77 8.13 9.25 -10.37
CA THR A 77 9.25 8.41 -10.81
C THR A 77 8.90 7.50 -11.99
N ALA A 78 7.62 7.44 -12.37
CA ALA A 78 7.11 6.62 -13.46
C ALA A 78 7.40 7.26 -14.83
N THR A 79 7.72 6.42 -15.81
CA THR A 79 7.88 6.84 -17.21
C THR A 79 6.51 7.00 -17.89
N GLY A 80 6.47 7.64 -19.06
CA GLY A 80 5.23 7.72 -19.84
C GLY A 80 4.64 6.36 -20.22
N LYS A 81 5.49 5.33 -20.40
CA LYS A 81 5.04 3.95 -20.64
C LYS A 81 4.40 3.33 -19.40
N ASP A 82 4.97 3.58 -18.22
CA ASP A 82 4.44 3.07 -16.95
C ASP A 82 3.03 3.64 -16.69
N ARG A 83 2.86 4.96 -16.88
CA ARG A 83 1.60 5.68 -16.62
C ARG A 83 0.46 5.32 -17.57
N ASN A 84 0.77 4.85 -18.78
CA ASN A 84 -0.24 4.51 -19.79
C ASN A 84 -0.57 3.01 -19.84
N SER A 85 0.03 2.20 -18.97
CA SER A 85 -0.23 0.77 -18.91
C SER A 85 -1.45 0.49 -18.06
N SER A 86 -2.52 -0.03 -18.66
CA SER A 86 -3.74 -0.45 -17.94
C SER A 86 -3.46 -1.49 -16.85
N ASP A 87 -2.49 -2.38 -17.08
CA ASP A 87 -2.09 -3.41 -16.11
C ASP A 87 -1.48 -2.81 -14.84
N ILE A 88 -0.76 -1.69 -14.98
CA ILE A 88 -0.12 -0.98 -13.87
C ILE A 88 -1.19 -0.21 -13.09
N ILE A 89 -2.06 0.52 -13.79
CA ILE A 89 -3.16 1.28 -13.17
C ILE A 89 -4.09 0.34 -12.38
N LEU A 90 -4.45 -0.82 -12.95
CA LEU A 90 -5.25 -1.83 -12.27
C LEU A 90 -4.53 -2.38 -11.04
N PHE A 91 -3.22 -2.59 -11.14
CA PHE A 91 -2.42 -3.07 -10.02
C PHE A 91 -2.37 -2.06 -8.87
N GLU A 92 -2.12 -0.78 -9.14
CA GLU A 92 -2.16 0.28 -8.12
C GLU A 92 -3.53 0.37 -7.44
N SER A 93 -4.61 0.28 -8.24
CA SER A 93 -5.99 0.27 -7.71
C SER A 93 -6.21 -0.91 -6.76
N ASN A 94 -5.69 -2.09 -7.11
CA ASN A 94 -5.77 -3.28 -6.25
C ASN A 94 -4.94 -3.14 -4.97
N LEU A 95 -3.79 -2.47 -5.02
CA LEU A 95 -2.98 -2.17 -3.84
C LEU A 95 -3.74 -1.29 -2.84
N LEU A 96 -4.37 -0.20 -3.33
CA LEU A 96 -5.20 0.67 -2.49
C LEU A 96 -6.41 -0.07 -1.93
N LEU A 97 -7.05 -0.92 -2.71
CA LEU A 97 -8.17 -1.74 -2.25
C LEU A 97 -7.74 -2.67 -1.10
N LEU A 98 -6.63 -3.40 -1.27
CA LEU A 98 -6.10 -4.29 -0.24
C LEU A 98 -5.77 -3.53 1.05
N PHE A 99 -5.10 -2.38 0.93
CA PHE A 99 -4.81 -1.51 2.07
C PHE A 99 -6.08 -1.03 2.77
N ASN A 100 -7.09 -0.57 2.02
CA ASN A 100 -8.35 -0.10 2.58
C ASN A 100 -9.13 -1.21 3.30
N LEU A 101 -9.11 -2.43 2.76
CA LEU A 101 -9.69 -3.59 3.42
C LEU A 101 -8.94 -3.91 4.72
N MET A 102 -7.61 -3.84 4.71
CA MET A 102 -6.78 -4.06 5.90
C MET A 102 -7.08 -3.01 6.98
N LEU A 103 -7.14 -1.74 6.58
CA LEU A 103 -7.45 -0.63 7.47
C LEU A 103 -8.84 -0.78 8.11
N LYS A 104 -9.82 -1.27 7.34
CA LYS A 104 -11.16 -1.60 7.85
C LYS A 104 -11.14 -2.74 8.86
N HIS A 105 -10.35 -3.79 8.61
CA HIS A 105 -10.18 -4.89 9.56
C HIS A 105 -9.54 -4.42 10.86
N ILE A 106 -8.46 -3.63 10.81
CA ILE A 106 -7.79 -3.06 11.99
C ILE A 106 -8.72 -2.11 12.77
N ARG A 107 -9.70 -1.47 12.12
CA ARG A 107 -10.69 -0.65 12.80
C ARG A 107 -11.76 -1.48 13.53
N ALA A 108 -12.08 -2.66 13.02
CA ALA A 108 -13.12 -3.53 13.55
C ALA A 108 -12.59 -4.56 14.58
N ALA A 109 -11.28 -4.79 14.61
CA ALA A 109 -10.56 -5.61 15.59
C ALA A 109 -10.30 -4.82 16.88
#